data_AF-A0A7X8JKI3-F1
#
_entry.id   AF-A0A7X8JKI3-F1
#
_cell.length_a   1.000
_cell.length_b   1.000
_cell.length_c   1.000
_cell.angle_alpha   90.00
_cell.angle_beta   90.00
_cell.angle_gamma   90.00
#
_symmetry.space_group_name_H-M   'P 1'
#
loop_
_entity.id
_entity.type
_entity.pdbx_description
1 polymer ?
#
loop_
_entity_poly.entity_id
_entity_poly.type
_entity_poly.pdbx_seq_one_letter_code
_entity_poly.pdbx_strand_id
1 'polypeptide(L)'
;VAGYGRRMLAEGAACITMKNEEGETLEPLPDFIAALANLRSNMKPFLKSLAKDSPHIEPLKELAEAIPRFKTSVEAFQKSVDEQQAAWEQQKTTNGELKKAVDRLATLAETSRDLVKQTELLYKLACRLIETCENECDARDSNVWSSRDITRARKTADEARALAVEQLKQVRYFWKQAHWLTERFPEAILRDVEGLVKLVDRAEIAANDWSLTPGRYVGVAPEEEDEDFDFEEALREIHVELEDLNAEAVQLAATIKKNFEELGV
;
A
#
# COMPACT_ATOMS: atom_id res chain seq x y z
N VAL A 1 -19.68 -10.00 -8.66
CA VAL A 1 -18.49 -10.85 -8.97
C VAL A 1 -17.91 -10.58 -10.36
N ALA A 2 -18.58 -10.91 -11.47
CA ALA A 2 -17.99 -10.75 -12.82
C ALA A 2 -17.50 -9.33 -13.14
N GLY A 3 -18.23 -8.29 -12.70
CA GLY A 3 -17.81 -6.90 -12.83
C GLY A 3 -16.52 -6.59 -12.06
N TYR A 4 -16.39 -7.09 -10.83
CA TYR A 4 -15.18 -6.93 -10.02
C TYR A 4 -13.98 -7.64 -10.63
N GLY A 5 -14.14 -8.87 -11.15
CA GLY A 5 -13.05 -9.57 -11.83
C GLY A 5 -12.55 -8.83 -13.09
N ARG A 6 -13.48 -8.30 -13.91
CA ARG A 6 -13.10 -7.43 -15.04
C ARG A 6 -12.39 -6.16 -14.58
N ARG A 7 -12.87 -5.53 -13.51
CA ARG A 7 -12.28 -4.30 -13.01
C ARG A 7 -10.88 -4.55 -12.45
N MET A 8 -10.69 -5.59 -11.64
CA MET A 8 -9.37 -6.02 -11.16
C MET A 8 -8.35 -6.15 -12.31
N LEU A 9 -8.74 -6.82 -13.41
CA LEU A 9 -7.86 -6.99 -14.57
C LEU A 9 -7.59 -5.68 -15.32
N ALA A 10 -8.57 -4.78 -15.38
CA ALA A 10 -8.37 -3.44 -15.95
C ALA A 10 -7.41 -2.61 -15.09
N GLU A 11 -7.55 -2.65 -13.77
CA GLU A 11 -6.61 -1.99 -12.84
C GLU A 11 -5.22 -2.60 -12.90
N GLY A 12 -5.12 -3.91 -13.14
CA GLY A 12 -3.85 -4.59 -13.36
C GLY A 12 -3.11 -4.05 -14.57
N ALA A 13 -3.81 -3.85 -15.69
CA ALA A 13 -3.21 -3.24 -16.88
C ALA A 13 -2.91 -1.75 -16.69
N ALA A 14 -3.76 -1.04 -15.93
CA ALA A 14 -3.55 0.36 -15.59
C ALA A 14 -2.27 0.60 -14.76
N CYS A 15 -1.74 -0.42 -14.07
CA CYS A 15 -0.44 -0.34 -13.42
C CYS A 15 0.72 -0.11 -14.40
N ILE A 16 0.57 -0.51 -15.68
CA ILE A 16 1.57 -0.30 -16.72
C ILE A 16 1.25 0.92 -17.56
N THR A 17 0.00 1.08 -18.00
CA THR A 17 -0.42 2.23 -18.78
C THR A 17 -1.90 2.52 -18.55
N MET A 18 -2.22 3.78 -18.27
CA MET A 18 -3.58 4.26 -18.09
C MET A 18 -3.76 5.67 -18.66
N LYS A 19 -5.00 6.14 -18.70
CA LYS A 19 -5.31 7.54 -18.94
C LYS A 19 -5.94 8.15 -17.70
N ASN A 20 -5.49 9.35 -17.32
CA ASN A 20 -6.14 10.12 -16.26
C ASN A 20 -7.43 10.79 -16.76
N GLU A 21 -8.12 11.51 -15.87
CA GLU A 21 -9.38 12.22 -16.17
C GLU A 21 -9.20 13.30 -17.25
N GLU A 22 -7.99 13.84 -17.39
CA GLU A 22 -7.62 14.84 -18.39
C GLU A 22 -7.23 14.21 -19.75
N GLY A 23 -7.19 12.88 -19.82
CA GLY A 23 -6.84 12.13 -21.02
C GLY A 23 -5.34 11.95 -21.25
N GLU A 24 -4.50 12.39 -20.30
CA GLU A 24 -3.05 12.20 -20.32
C GLU A 24 -2.70 10.74 -20.04
N THR A 25 -1.71 10.23 -20.77
CA THR A 25 -1.18 8.89 -20.54
C THR A 25 -0.29 8.91 -19.31
N LEU A 26 -0.60 8.05 -18.33
CA LEU A 26 0.22 7.78 -17.17
C LEU A 26 0.73 6.34 -17.24
N GLU A 27 1.95 6.11 -16.76
CA GLU A 27 2.56 4.78 -16.74
C GLU A 27 3.03 4.46 -15.31
N PRO A 28 2.14 4.12 -14.35
CA PRO A 28 2.47 4.16 -12.92
C PRO A 28 3.75 3.40 -12.52
N LEU A 29 3.88 2.12 -12.90
CA LEU A 29 5.09 1.34 -12.61
C LEU A 29 6.30 1.77 -13.47
N PRO A 30 6.18 1.96 -14.80
CA PRO A 30 7.28 2.49 -15.61
C PRO A 30 7.81 3.86 -15.16
N ASP A 31 6.92 4.80 -14.83
CA ASP A 31 7.24 6.15 -14.35
C ASP A 31 7.99 6.09 -13.02
N PHE A 32 7.57 5.23 -12.08
CA PHE A 32 8.32 5.01 -10.84
C PHE A 32 9.73 4.45 -11.11
N ILE A 33 9.85 3.45 -11.99
CA ILE A 33 11.15 2.90 -12.39
C ILE A 33 12.05 3.98 -13.00
N ALA A 34 11.49 4.82 -13.87
CA ALA A 34 12.20 5.91 -14.53
C ALA A 34 12.62 7.00 -13.53
N ALA A 35 11.73 7.40 -12.63
CA ALA A 35 12.00 8.38 -11.59
C ALA A 35 13.11 7.89 -10.62
N LEU A 36 13.07 6.63 -10.21
CA LEU A 36 14.11 6.01 -9.38
C LEU A 36 15.46 5.96 -10.12
N ALA A 37 15.45 5.63 -11.41
CA ALA A 37 16.67 5.65 -12.23
C ALA A 37 17.25 7.07 -12.36
N ASN A 38 16.39 8.08 -12.56
CA ASN A 38 16.79 9.48 -12.59
C ASN A 38 17.39 9.93 -11.26
N LEU A 39 16.75 9.60 -10.13
CA LEU A 39 17.27 9.90 -8.80
C LEU A 39 18.68 9.31 -8.59
N ARG A 40 18.87 8.04 -8.95
CA ARG A 40 20.19 7.39 -8.91
C ARG A 40 21.22 8.04 -9.83
N SER A 41 20.79 8.50 -11.01
CA SER A 41 21.67 9.22 -11.94
C SER A 41 22.20 10.52 -11.34
N ASN A 42 21.36 11.25 -10.58
CA ASN A 42 21.76 12.49 -9.91
C ASN A 42 22.78 12.25 -8.78
N MET A 43 22.72 11.10 -8.09
CA MET A 43 23.70 10.73 -7.05
C MET A 43 25.01 10.16 -7.62
N LYS A 44 24.99 9.66 -8.86
CA LYS A 44 26.08 8.89 -9.48
C LYS A 44 27.44 9.62 -9.53
N PRO A 45 27.55 10.93 -9.83
CA PRO A 45 28.84 11.63 -9.84
C PRO A 45 29.54 11.57 -8.49
N PHE A 46 28.79 11.81 -7.41
CA PHE A 46 29.29 11.78 -6.05
C PHE A 46 29.64 10.38 -5.57
N LEU A 47 28.76 9.39 -5.82
CA LEU A 47 29.04 8.00 -5.45
C LEU A 47 30.35 7.47 -6.09
N LYS A 48 30.71 7.95 -7.29
CA LYS A 48 31.97 7.61 -7.95
C LYS A 48 33.20 8.28 -7.34
N SER A 49 33.05 9.39 -6.62
CA SER A 49 34.16 10.07 -5.95
C SER A 49 34.50 9.50 -4.58
N LEU A 50 33.61 8.67 -4.00
CA LEU A 50 33.80 8.10 -2.67
C LEU A 50 34.79 6.93 -2.67
N ALA A 51 35.49 6.76 -1.54
CA ALA A 51 36.42 5.67 -1.33
C ALA A 51 35.72 4.30 -1.22
N LYS A 52 36.47 3.22 -1.46
CA LYS A 52 35.98 1.84 -1.45
C LYS A 52 35.60 1.27 -0.08
N ASP A 53 35.79 2.03 1.01
CA ASP A 53 35.46 1.64 2.39
C ASP A 53 34.57 2.69 3.09
N SER A 54 33.75 3.42 2.33
CA SER A 54 32.90 4.51 2.85
C SER A 54 31.49 3.99 3.24
N PRO A 55 30.78 4.67 4.18
CA PRO A 55 29.49 4.20 4.72
C PRO A 55 28.39 3.94 3.68
N HIS A 56 28.46 4.58 2.52
CA HIS A 56 27.48 4.45 1.44
C HIS A 56 27.41 3.08 0.75
N ILE A 57 28.38 2.18 0.96
CA ILE A 57 28.51 0.93 0.19
C ILE A 57 27.35 -0.03 0.42
N GLU A 58 26.98 -0.28 1.68
CA GLU A 58 25.91 -1.21 1.99
C GLU A 58 24.54 -0.69 1.52
N PRO A 59 24.13 0.58 1.81
CA PRO A 59 22.90 1.14 1.24
C PRO A 59 22.87 1.13 -0.29
N LEU A 60 24.01 1.40 -0.95
CA LEU A 60 24.10 1.36 -2.41
C LEU A 60 23.91 -0.06 -2.96
N LYS A 61 24.51 -1.06 -2.28
CA LYS A 61 24.39 -2.47 -2.65
C LYS A 61 22.97 -2.98 -2.48
N GLU A 62 22.34 -2.74 -1.33
CA GLU A 62 20.95 -3.11 -1.06
C GLU A 62 20.01 -2.56 -2.15
N LEU A 63 20.12 -1.26 -2.46
CA LEU A 63 19.34 -0.63 -3.52
C LEU A 63 19.63 -1.24 -4.90
N ALA A 64 20.91 -1.49 -5.21
CA ALA A 64 21.31 -2.07 -6.49
C ALA A 64 20.81 -3.51 -6.70
N GLU A 65 20.71 -4.31 -5.63
CA GLU A 65 20.17 -5.67 -5.66
C GLU A 65 18.64 -5.72 -5.71
N ALA A 66 17.96 -4.77 -5.06
CA ALA A 66 16.50 -4.71 -5.03
C ALA A 66 15.88 -4.31 -6.38
N ILE A 67 16.52 -3.40 -7.13
CA ILE A 67 16.02 -2.89 -8.41
C ILE A 67 15.77 -3.99 -9.47
N PRO A 68 16.73 -4.89 -9.78
CA PRO A 68 16.49 -5.93 -10.77
C PRO A 68 15.39 -6.90 -10.32
N ARG A 69 15.31 -7.24 -9.03
CA ARG A 69 14.23 -8.09 -8.49
C ARG A 69 12.87 -7.45 -8.74
N PHE A 70 12.71 -6.17 -8.42
CA PHE A 70 11.49 -5.42 -8.68
C PHE A 70 11.11 -5.39 -10.15
N LYS A 71 12.07 -5.10 -11.05
CA LYS A 71 11.81 -5.10 -12.49
C LYS A 71 11.32 -6.46 -12.99
N THR A 72 11.95 -7.55 -12.56
CA THR A 72 11.49 -8.90 -12.87
C THR A 72 10.09 -9.18 -12.32
N SER A 73 9.77 -8.72 -11.10
CA SER A 73 8.41 -8.84 -10.56
C SER A 73 7.38 -8.03 -11.36
N VAL A 74 7.72 -6.83 -11.83
CA VAL A 74 6.83 -6.01 -12.69
C VAL A 74 6.59 -6.70 -14.04
N GLU A 75 7.63 -7.23 -14.68
CA GLU A 75 7.50 -7.98 -15.93
C GLU A 75 6.63 -9.24 -15.77
N ALA A 76 6.85 -9.99 -14.69
CA ALA A 76 6.05 -11.18 -14.37
C ALA A 76 4.59 -10.83 -14.06
N PHE A 77 4.36 -9.74 -13.33
CA PHE A 77 3.02 -9.23 -13.04
C PHE A 77 2.29 -8.83 -14.33
N GLN A 78 2.93 -8.04 -15.19
CA GLN A 78 2.33 -7.64 -16.47
C GLN A 78 1.97 -8.86 -17.33
N LYS A 79 2.90 -9.82 -17.45
CA LYS A 79 2.62 -11.07 -18.16
C LYS A 79 1.42 -11.82 -17.56
N SER A 80 1.34 -11.89 -16.23
CA SER A 80 0.21 -12.52 -15.57
C SER A 80 -1.10 -11.76 -15.82
N VAL A 81 -1.09 -10.42 -15.86
CA VAL A 81 -2.27 -9.61 -16.21
C VAL A 81 -2.74 -9.97 -17.63
N ASP A 82 -1.82 -9.98 -18.60
CA ASP A 82 -2.14 -10.28 -20.00
C ASP A 82 -2.73 -11.70 -20.17
N GLU A 83 -2.11 -12.69 -19.53
CA GLU A 83 -2.60 -14.07 -19.53
C GLU A 83 -4.00 -14.18 -18.91
N GLN A 84 -4.25 -13.49 -17.79
CA GLN A 84 -5.55 -13.51 -17.13
C GLN A 84 -6.62 -12.71 -17.91
N GLN A 85 -6.26 -11.63 -18.59
CA GLN A 85 -7.15 -10.90 -19.49
C GLN A 85 -7.58 -11.77 -20.67
N ALA A 86 -6.64 -12.44 -21.32
CA ALA A 86 -6.94 -13.39 -22.40
C ALA A 86 -7.81 -14.56 -21.91
N ALA A 87 -7.51 -15.13 -20.74
CA ALA A 87 -8.34 -16.15 -20.12
C ALA A 87 -9.76 -15.64 -19.79
N TRP A 88 -9.91 -14.34 -19.52
CA TRP A 88 -11.20 -13.74 -19.20
C TRP A 88 -12.14 -13.63 -20.40
N GLU A 89 -11.63 -13.60 -21.64
CA GLU A 89 -12.46 -13.54 -22.85
C GLU A 89 -13.37 -14.77 -23.00
N GLN A 90 -12.90 -15.93 -22.57
CA GLN A 90 -13.64 -17.19 -22.58
C GLN A 90 -14.36 -17.47 -21.25
N GLN A 91 -14.31 -16.53 -20.30
CA GLN A 91 -14.82 -16.72 -18.95
C GLN A 91 -16.34 -16.79 -18.91
N LYS A 92 -16.86 -17.92 -18.43
CA LYS A 92 -18.29 -18.07 -18.15
C LYS A 92 -18.66 -17.32 -16.87
N THR A 93 -19.85 -16.73 -16.88
CA THR A 93 -20.38 -15.90 -15.79
C THR A 93 -21.37 -16.64 -14.88
N THR A 94 -21.44 -17.97 -14.97
CA THR A 94 -22.20 -18.77 -14.01
C THR A 94 -21.52 -18.73 -12.64
N ASN A 95 -22.31 -18.89 -11.56
CA ASN A 95 -21.80 -18.75 -10.19
C ASN A 95 -20.54 -19.61 -9.91
N GLY A 96 -20.62 -20.91 -10.21
CA GLY A 96 -19.48 -21.82 -9.99
C GLY A 96 -18.24 -21.48 -10.83
N GLU A 97 -18.41 -20.97 -12.05
CA GLU A 97 -17.27 -20.56 -12.89
C GLU A 97 -16.66 -19.23 -12.43
N LEU A 98 -17.47 -18.31 -11.92
CA LEU A 98 -16.99 -17.07 -11.32
C LEU A 98 -16.23 -17.32 -10.01
N LYS A 99 -16.67 -18.26 -9.18
CA LYS A 99 -15.94 -18.65 -7.96
C LYS A 99 -14.54 -19.16 -8.29
N LYS A 100 -14.43 -20.11 -9.23
CA LYS A 100 -13.13 -20.59 -9.74
C LYS A 100 -12.27 -19.46 -10.31
N ALA A 101 -12.89 -18.50 -10.99
CA ALA A 101 -12.18 -17.35 -11.54
C ALA A 101 -11.61 -16.45 -10.43
N VAL A 102 -12.36 -16.22 -9.35
CA VAL A 102 -11.87 -15.47 -8.18
C VAL A 102 -10.69 -16.18 -7.52
N ASP A 103 -10.78 -17.50 -7.32
CA ASP A 103 -9.68 -18.31 -6.78
C ASP A 103 -8.43 -18.23 -7.67
N ARG A 104 -8.61 -18.34 -8.99
CA ARG A 104 -7.53 -18.21 -9.98
C ARG A 104 -6.86 -16.82 -9.92
N LEU A 105 -7.63 -15.77 -9.70
CA LEU A 105 -7.13 -14.39 -9.64
C LEU A 105 -6.40 -14.06 -8.32
N ALA A 106 -6.50 -14.91 -7.28
CA ALA A 106 -5.86 -14.65 -5.98
C ALA A 106 -4.34 -14.43 -6.10
N THR A 107 -3.65 -15.23 -6.92
CA THR A 107 -2.20 -15.08 -7.16
C THR A 107 -1.85 -13.70 -7.72
N LEU A 108 -2.69 -13.14 -8.59
CA LEU A 108 -2.47 -11.81 -9.16
C LEU A 108 -2.67 -10.72 -8.10
N ALA A 109 -3.65 -10.88 -7.21
CA ALA A 109 -3.87 -9.96 -6.09
C ALA A 109 -2.69 -9.96 -5.11
N GLU A 110 -2.15 -11.13 -4.77
CA GLU A 110 -0.98 -11.24 -3.89
C GLU A 110 0.29 -10.68 -4.54
N THR A 111 0.50 -10.96 -5.84
CA THR A 111 1.63 -10.37 -6.58
C THR A 111 1.54 -8.83 -6.59
N SER A 112 0.33 -8.28 -6.73
CA SER A 112 0.11 -6.84 -6.64
C SER A 112 0.44 -6.27 -5.24
N ARG A 113 0.04 -6.97 -4.17
CA ARG A 113 0.40 -6.62 -2.79
C ARG A 113 1.91 -6.62 -2.58
N ASP A 114 2.61 -7.64 -3.08
CA ASP A 114 4.06 -7.71 -2.96
C ASP A 114 4.77 -6.61 -3.73
N LEU A 115 4.25 -6.21 -4.89
CA LEU A 115 4.75 -5.05 -5.64
C LEU A 115 4.56 -3.72 -4.88
N VAL A 116 3.49 -3.56 -4.10
CA VAL A 116 3.33 -2.39 -3.21
C VAL A 116 4.50 -2.35 -2.23
N LYS A 117 4.76 -3.46 -1.53
CA LYS A 117 5.86 -3.56 -0.56
C LYS A 117 7.23 -3.30 -1.20
N GLN A 118 7.47 -3.83 -2.39
CA GLN A 118 8.73 -3.61 -3.12
C GLN A 118 8.89 -2.16 -3.58
N THR A 119 7.81 -1.51 -4.01
CA THR A 119 7.80 -0.10 -4.42
C THR A 119 8.15 0.80 -3.23
N GLU A 120 7.53 0.58 -2.08
CA GLU A 120 7.86 1.26 -0.82
C GLU A 120 9.32 1.02 -0.39
N LEU A 121 9.75 -0.24 -0.39
CA LEU A 121 11.12 -0.61 -0.01
C LEU A 121 12.16 0.10 -0.87
N LEU A 122 11.97 0.13 -2.19
CA LEU A 122 12.91 0.80 -3.11
C LEU A 122 13.02 2.30 -2.84
N TYR A 123 11.90 2.96 -2.56
CA TYR A 123 11.91 4.38 -2.20
C TYR A 123 12.62 4.63 -0.86
N LYS A 124 12.33 3.81 0.16
CA LYS A 124 13.01 3.87 1.48
C LYS A 124 14.52 3.66 1.34
N LEU A 125 14.96 2.66 0.56
CA LEU A 125 16.37 2.40 0.29
C LEU A 125 17.05 3.56 -0.44
N ALA A 126 16.36 4.19 -1.40
CA ALA A 126 16.88 5.37 -2.08
C ALA A 126 17.02 6.58 -1.14
N CYS A 127 16.06 6.80 -0.25
CA CYS A 127 16.13 7.85 0.77
C CYS A 127 17.27 7.60 1.76
N ARG A 128 17.40 6.37 2.27
CA ARG A 128 18.52 5.96 3.14
C ARG A 128 19.88 6.22 2.49
N LEU A 129 20.04 5.92 1.20
CA LEU A 129 21.28 6.20 0.48
C LEU A 129 21.58 7.70 0.39
N ILE A 130 20.56 8.54 0.14
CA ILE A 130 20.71 10.01 0.15
C ILE A 130 21.16 10.49 1.53
N GLU A 131 20.48 10.05 2.59
CA GLU A 131 20.81 10.42 3.97
C GLU A 131 22.23 10.00 4.35
N THR A 132 22.65 8.79 3.97
CA THR A 132 24.02 8.30 4.20
C THR A 132 25.04 9.18 3.47
N CYS A 133 24.75 9.58 2.22
CA CYS A 133 25.62 10.47 1.48
C CYS A 133 25.73 11.85 2.19
N GLU A 134 24.61 12.43 2.58
CA GLU A 134 24.57 13.77 3.16
C GLU A 134 25.14 13.86 4.58
N ASN A 135 24.89 12.85 5.41
CA ASN A 135 25.21 12.90 6.84
C ASN A 135 26.51 12.18 7.20
N GLU A 136 26.96 11.21 6.40
CA GLU A 136 28.11 10.35 6.73
C GLU A 136 29.23 10.39 5.68
N CYS A 137 29.00 11.02 4.52
CA CYS A 137 29.98 11.10 3.44
C CYS A 137 30.30 12.54 3.01
N ASP A 138 29.87 13.55 3.79
CA ASP A 138 30.09 14.98 3.51
C ASP A 138 29.57 15.44 2.13
N ALA A 139 28.48 14.84 1.63
CA ALA A 139 27.99 15.16 0.30
C ALA A 139 27.59 16.63 0.14
N ARG A 140 27.11 17.28 1.20
CA ARG A 140 26.68 18.68 1.16
C ARG A 140 27.82 19.66 0.89
N ASP A 141 29.06 19.29 1.20
CA ASP A 141 30.25 20.09 0.94
C ASP A 141 30.89 19.79 -0.43
N SER A 142 30.36 18.80 -1.14
CA SER A 142 30.88 18.35 -2.43
C SER A 142 30.35 19.16 -3.60
N ASN A 143 31.24 19.61 -4.48
CA ASN A 143 30.88 20.31 -5.72
C ASN A 143 30.23 19.42 -6.79
N VAL A 144 30.27 18.08 -6.61
CA VAL A 144 29.63 17.11 -7.51
C VAL A 144 28.30 16.56 -6.96
N TRP A 145 27.85 17.06 -5.80
CA TRP A 145 26.54 16.77 -5.23
C TRP A 145 25.61 17.96 -5.42
N SER A 146 24.54 17.77 -6.20
CA SER A 146 23.51 18.80 -6.39
C SER A 146 22.32 18.54 -5.46
N SER A 147 22.34 19.10 -4.24
CA SER A 147 21.22 18.95 -3.28
C SER A 147 19.88 19.37 -3.89
N ARG A 148 19.87 20.42 -4.74
CA ARG A 148 18.66 20.90 -5.42
C ARG A 148 18.10 19.86 -6.37
N ASP A 149 18.94 19.29 -7.23
CA ASP A 149 18.48 18.37 -8.28
C ASP A 149 18.11 17.00 -7.66
N ILE A 150 18.83 16.57 -6.62
CA ILE A 150 18.51 15.36 -5.84
C ILE A 150 17.19 15.53 -5.09
N THR A 151 16.96 16.68 -4.45
CA THR A 151 15.67 16.97 -3.76
C THR A 151 14.51 16.93 -4.75
N ARG A 152 14.68 17.53 -5.93
CA ARG A 152 13.66 17.50 -6.99
C ARG A 152 13.41 16.08 -7.48
N ALA A 153 14.47 15.33 -7.81
CA ALA A 153 14.34 13.95 -8.28
C ALA A 153 13.73 13.02 -7.21
N ARG A 154 14.03 13.24 -5.93
CA ARG A 154 13.43 12.51 -4.80
C ARG A 154 11.93 12.79 -4.71
N LYS A 155 11.52 14.05 -4.86
CA LYS A 155 10.10 14.43 -4.89
C LYS A 155 9.37 13.76 -6.06
N THR A 156 9.93 13.82 -7.26
CA THR A 156 9.34 13.13 -8.43
C THR A 156 9.23 11.62 -8.23
N ALA A 157 10.25 10.99 -7.62
CA ALA A 157 10.19 9.56 -7.31
C ALA A 157 9.12 9.23 -6.26
N ASP A 158 8.86 10.12 -5.30
CA ASP A 158 7.81 9.95 -4.30
C ASP A 158 6.40 10.07 -4.91
N GLU A 159 6.20 11.07 -5.77
CA GLU A 159 4.93 11.25 -6.49
C GLU A 159 4.63 10.04 -7.37
N ALA A 160 5.64 9.54 -8.11
CA ALA A 160 5.51 8.33 -8.92
C ALA A 160 5.29 7.06 -8.07
N ARG A 161 5.97 6.95 -6.91
CA ARG A 161 5.75 5.86 -5.94
C ARG A 161 4.30 5.85 -5.47
N ALA A 162 3.79 6.99 -5.01
CA ALA A 162 2.43 7.12 -4.50
C ALA A 162 1.40 6.69 -5.55
N LEU A 163 1.55 7.17 -6.79
CA LEU A 163 0.67 6.78 -7.89
C LEU A 163 0.73 5.27 -8.17
N ALA A 164 1.93 4.69 -8.26
CA ALA A 164 2.10 3.25 -8.50
C ALA A 164 1.48 2.40 -7.38
N VAL A 165 1.69 2.79 -6.12
CA VAL A 165 1.14 2.10 -4.95
C VAL A 165 -0.38 2.15 -4.93
N GLU A 166 -0.98 3.32 -5.15
CA GLU A 166 -2.43 3.46 -5.18
C GLU A 166 -3.05 2.64 -6.32
N GLN A 167 -2.43 2.63 -7.50
CA GLN A 167 -2.90 1.83 -8.62
C GLN A 167 -2.80 0.32 -8.36
N LEU A 168 -1.71 -0.15 -7.74
CA LEU A 168 -1.57 -1.55 -7.33
C LEU A 168 -2.64 -1.94 -6.28
N LYS A 169 -2.91 -1.08 -5.28
CA LYS A 169 -3.95 -1.34 -4.28
C LYS A 169 -5.32 -1.59 -4.89
N GLN A 170 -5.67 -0.91 -6.00
CA GLN A 170 -6.94 -1.13 -6.69
C GLN A 170 -7.11 -2.58 -7.19
N VAL A 171 -6.03 -3.21 -7.67
CA VAL A 171 -6.07 -4.61 -8.15
C VAL A 171 -6.54 -5.54 -7.03
N ARG A 172 -5.90 -5.48 -5.87
CA ARG A 172 -6.27 -6.31 -4.72
C ARG A 172 -7.60 -5.91 -4.12
N TYR A 173 -7.96 -4.63 -4.13
CA TYR A 173 -9.28 -4.17 -3.69
C TYR A 173 -10.41 -4.86 -4.47
N PHE A 174 -10.38 -4.81 -5.81
CA PHE A 174 -11.45 -5.44 -6.60
C PHE A 174 -11.45 -6.96 -6.49
N TRP A 175 -10.29 -7.59 -6.30
CA TRP A 175 -10.24 -9.00 -5.95
C TRP A 175 -10.94 -9.28 -4.63
N LYS A 176 -10.62 -8.54 -3.56
CA LYS A 176 -11.25 -8.67 -2.22
C LYS A 176 -12.77 -8.52 -2.32
N GLN A 177 -13.28 -7.56 -3.09
CA GLN A 177 -14.73 -7.38 -3.31
C GLN A 177 -15.37 -8.61 -4.00
N ALA A 178 -14.67 -9.21 -4.96
CA ALA A 178 -15.14 -10.42 -5.61
C ALA A 178 -15.13 -11.62 -4.66
N HIS A 179 -14.03 -11.80 -3.93
CA HIS A 179 -13.83 -12.85 -2.93
C HIS A 179 -14.88 -12.79 -1.81
N TRP A 180 -15.05 -11.61 -1.21
CA TRP A 180 -16.04 -11.33 -0.17
C TRP A 180 -17.45 -11.78 -0.57
N LEU A 181 -17.87 -11.47 -1.80
CA LEU A 181 -19.17 -11.90 -2.32
C LEU A 181 -19.26 -13.42 -2.48
N THR A 182 -18.25 -14.05 -3.06
CA THR A 182 -18.26 -15.50 -3.33
C THR A 182 -18.12 -16.35 -2.08
N GLU A 183 -17.51 -15.81 -1.03
CA GLU A 183 -17.37 -16.46 0.26
C GLU A 183 -18.67 -16.41 1.06
N ARG A 184 -19.29 -15.23 1.16
CA ARG A 184 -20.50 -15.00 1.96
C ARG A 184 -21.78 -15.50 1.27
N PHE A 185 -21.82 -15.50 -0.06
CA PHE A 185 -22.95 -15.97 -0.86
C PHE A 185 -22.52 -17.04 -1.88
N PRO A 186 -22.06 -18.22 -1.41
CA PRO A 186 -21.41 -19.22 -2.26
C PRO A 186 -22.33 -19.81 -3.33
N GLU A 187 -23.64 -19.82 -3.10
CA GLU A 187 -24.66 -20.31 -4.04
C GLU A 187 -25.32 -19.18 -4.85
N ALA A 188 -24.82 -17.94 -4.73
CA ALA A 188 -25.40 -16.73 -5.33
C ALA A 188 -26.89 -16.50 -4.98
N ILE A 189 -27.32 -17.06 -3.84
CA ILE A 189 -28.63 -16.82 -3.24
C ILE A 189 -28.45 -16.14 -1.90
N LEU A 190 -29.45 -15.36 -1.50
CA LEU A 190 -29.49 -14.78 -0.18
C LEU A 190 -29.47 -15.90 0.87
N ARG A 191 -28.54 -15.79 1.81
CA ARG A 191 -28.46 -16.61 3.02
C ARG A 191 -28.15 -15.69 4.18
N ASP A 192 -28.44 -16.19 5.37
CA ASP A 192 -28.09 -15.47 6.59
C ASP A 192 -26.57 -15.43 6.75
N VAL A 193 -26.05 -14.24 7.05
CA VAL A 193 -24.65 -13.93 7.33
C VAL A 193 -24.62 -13.04 8.56
N GLU A 194 -24.05 -13.54 9.65
CA GLU A 194 -24.00 -12.84 10.93
C GLU A 194 -23.33 -11.46 10.80
N GLY A 195 -23.94 -10.46 11.44
CA GLY A 195 -23.52 -9.05 11.35
C GLY A 195 -23.73 -8.37 9.99
N LEU A 196 -24.24 -9.07 8.96
CA LEU A 196 -24.47 -8.51 7.63
C LEU A 196 -25.94 -8.55 7.21
N VAL A 197 -26.55 -9.75 7.15
CA VAL A 197 -27.92 -9.91 6.66
C VAL A 197 -28.59 -11.15 7.25
N LYS A 198 -29.88 -11.06 7.53
CA LYS A 198 -30.75 -12.19 7.88
C LYS A 198 -32.10 -12.05 7.18
N LEU A 199 -32.59 -13.14 6.60
CA LEU A 199 -33.95 -13.20 6.08
C LEU A 199 -34.91 -13.51 7.23
N VAL A 200 -35.78 -12.56 7.56
CA VAL A 200 -36.78 -12.70 8.62
C VAL A 200 -38.19 -12.62 8.07
N ASP A 201 -39.06 -13.50 8.56
CA ASP A 201 -40.47 -13.51 8.20
C ASP A 201 -41.30 -12.57 9.09
N ARG A 202 -42.56 -12.36 8.72
CA ARG A 202 -43.46 -11.48 9.48
C ARG A 202 -43.77 -11.98 10.88
N ALA A 203 -43.69 -13.29 11.14
CA ALA A 203 -43.96 -13.85 12.45
C ALA A 203 -42.80 -13.53 13.41
N GLU A 204 -41.55 -13.65 12.96
CA GLU A 204 -40.36 -13.26 13.72
C GLU A 204 -40.34 -11.74 13.98
N ILE A 205 -40.73 -10.92 13.00
CA ILE A 205 -40.88 -9.47 13.18
C ILE A 205 -41.94 -9.15 14.23
N ALA A 206 -43.10 -9.81 14.19
CA ALA A 206 -44.16 -9.61 15.18
C ALA A 206 -43.73 -10.03 16.60
N ALA A 207 -42.94 -11.10 16.72
CA ALA A 207 -42.36 -11.56 17.99
C ALA A 207 -41.32 -10.57 18.57
N ASN A 208 -40.75 -9.70 17.72
CA ASN A 208 -39.83 -8.63 18.10
C ASN A 208 -40.50 -7.25 18.16
N ASP A 209 -41.78 -7.21 18.53
CA ASP A 209 -42.58 -5.98 18.67
C ASP A 209 -42.60 -5.11 17.41
N TRP A 210 -42.54 -5.73 16.23
CA TRP A 210 -42.45 -5.05 14.93
C TRP A 210 -41.23 -4.13 14.75
N SER A 211 -40.22 -4.26 15.62
CA SER A 211 -38.98 -3.51 15.52
C SER A 211 -38.17 -3.95 14.30
N LEU A 212 -37.72 -3.03 13.46
CA LEU A 212 -36.89 -3.33 12.29
C LEU A 212 -35.40 -3.08 12.54
N THR A 213 -34.98 -2.92 13.79
CA THR A 213 -33.58 -2.68 14.15
C THR A 213 -32.73 -3.92 13.80
N PRO A 214 -31.74 -3.83 12.89
CA PRO A 214 -30.99 -4.99 12.41
C PRO A 214 -30.33 -5.81 13.52
N GLY A 215 -29.83 -5.16 14.58
CA GLY A 215 -29.19 -5.82 15.72
C GLY A 215 -30.08 -6.82 16.47
N ARG A 216 -31.41 -6.79 16.29
CA ARG A 216 -32.33 -7.79 16.87
C ARG A 216 -32.33 -9.12 16.12
N TYR A 217 -31.84 -9.13 14.88
CA TYR A 217 -31.98 -10.26 13.97
C TYR A 217 -30.64 -10.77 13.46
N VAL A 218 -29.76 -9.85 13.08
CA VAL A 218 -28.59 -10.14 12.23
C VAL A 218 -27.39 -10.66 13.04
N GLY A 219 -27.39 -10.49 14.37
CA GLY A 219 -26.24 -10.84 15.21
C GLY A 219 -25.07 -9.87 15.02
N VAL A 220 -23.89 -10.27 15.49
CA VAL A 220 -22.64 -9.49 15.40
C VAL A 220 -21.67 -10.26 14.52
N ALA A 221 -21.01 -9.57 13.58
CA ALA A 221 -20.00 -10.19 12.75
C ALA A 221 -18.78 -10.58 13.62
N PRO A 222 -18.13 -11.73 13.35
CA PRO A 222 -16.84 -12.01 13.95
C PRO A 222 -15.82 -10.91 13.56
N GLU A 223 -14.85 -10.66 14.44
CA GLU A 223 -13.75 -9.73 14.15
C GLU A 223 -12.94 -10.24 12.94
N GLU A 224 -12.78 -9.40 11.92
CA GLU A 224 -11.90 -9.67 10.78
C GLU A 224 -10.59 -8.92 10.99
N GLU A 225 -9.45 -9.60 10.87
CA GLU A 225 -8.14 -8.96 10.86
C GLU A 225 -7.98 -8.17 9.55
N ASP A 226 -7.69 -6.87 9.65
CA ASP A 226 -7.30 -6.11 8.47
C ASP A 226 -5.86 -6.48 8.10
N GLU A 227 -5.72 -7.39 7.14
CA GLU A 227 -4.41 -7.82 6.63
C GLU A 227 -3.56 -6.67 6.08
N ASP A 228 -4.15 -5.51 5.77
CA ASP A 228 -3.45 -4.34 5.24
C ASP A 228 -3.04 -3.34 6.30
N PHE A 229 -3.40 -3.59 7.56
CA PHE A 229 -2.95 -2.79 8.68
C PHE A 229 -1.44 -2.95 8.85
N ASP A 230 -0.69 -1.88 8.60
CA ASP A 230 0.75 -1.83 8.86
C ASP A 230 0.98 -1.64 10.36
N PHE A 231 1.02 -2.76 11.08
CA PHE A 231 1.27 -2.77 12.52
C PHE A 231 2.59 -2.09 12.90
N GLU A 232 3.61 -2.16 12.04
CA GLU A 232 4.93 -1.58 12.33
C GLU A 232 4.88 -0.05 12.25
N GLU A 233 4.25 0.48 11.20
CA GLU A 233 4.01 1.92 11.05
C GLU A 233 3.14 2.46 12.18
N ALA A 234 1.99 1.80 12.46
CA ALA A 234 1.10 2.21 13.54
C ALA A 234 1.79 2.19 14.92
N LEU A 235 2.58 1.14 15.21
CA LEU A 235 3.35 1.09 16.47
C LEU A 235 4.41 2.19 16.55
N ARG A 236 5.03 2.54 15.41
CA ARG A 236 6.03 3.62 15.37
C ARG A 236 5.38 4.99 15.60
N GLU A 237 4.23 5.26 14.99
CA GLU A 237 3.46 6.48 15.22
C GLU A 237 3.04 6.61 16.69
N ILE A 238 2.49 5.54 17.27
CA ILE A 238 2.13 5.48 18.69
C ILE A 238 3.34 5.73 19.58
N HIS A 239 4.52 5.21 19.21
CA HIS A 239 5.73 5.42 19.99
C HIS A 239 6.17 6.88 20.00
N VAL A 240 6.16 7.54 18.83
CA VAL A 240 6.48 8.97 18.71
C VAL A 240 5.49 9.81 19.51
N GLU A 241 4.18 9.56 19.37
CA GLU A 241 3.14 10.26 20.12
C GLU A 241 3.32 10.08 21.65
N LEU A 242 3.68 8.87 22.09
CA LEU A 242 3.94 8.59 23.50
C LEU A 242 5.18 9.34 24.03
N GLU A 243 6.24 9.47 23.23
CA GLU A 243 7.42 10.26 23.60
C GLU A 243 7.09 11.75 23.75
N ASP A 244 6.29 12.30 22.82
CA ASP A 244 5.83 13.69 22.88
C ASP A 244 4.95 13.95 24.11
N LEU A 245 3.97 13.08 24.36
CA LEU A 245 3.10 13.15 25.55
C LEU A 245 3.91 13.06 26.86
N ASN A 246 4.97 12.24 26.90
CA ASN A 246 5.86 12.17 28.05
C ASN A 246 6.66 13.46 28.25
N ALA A 247 7.15 14.07 27.16
CA ALA A 247 7.86 15.35 27.23
C ALA A 247 6.94 16.46 27.76
N GLU A 248 5.69 16.51 27.29
CA GLU A 248 4.67 17.44 27.79
C GLU A 248 4.35 17.20 29.28
N ALA A 249 4.19 15.94 29.69
CA ALA A 249 3.92 15.60 31.08
C ALA A 249 5.05 16.05 32.02
N VAL A 250 6.31 15.91 31.60
CA VAL A 250 7.47 16.41 32.36
C VAL A 250 7.43 17.94 32.49
N GLN A 251 7.12 18.66 31.42
CA GLN A 251 7.00 20.13 31.45
C GLN A 251 5.85 20.58 32.36
N LEU A 252 4.71 19.90 32.30
CA LEU A 252 3.56 20.20 33.14
C LEU A 252 3.87 19.92 34.61
N ALA A 253 4.52 18.80 34.93
CA ALA A 253 4.94 18.47 36.28
C ALA A 253 5.92 19.52 36.84
N ALA A 254 6.86 20.00 36.04
CA ALA A 254 7.77 21.08 36.42
C ALA A 254 7.03 22.41 36.68
N THR A 255 6.05 22.73 35.83
CA THR A 255 5.22 23.94 35.98
C THR A 255 4.37 23.88 37.25
N ILE A 256 3.73 22.74 37.50
CA ILE A 256 2.94 22.50 38.71
C ILE A 256 3.83 22.66 39.94
N LYS A 257 5.01 22.01 39.95
CA LYS A 257 5.96 22.12 41.06
C LYS A 257 6.35 23.57 41.35
N LYS A 258 6.68 24.34 40.29
CA LYS A 258 7.01 25.76 40.42
C LYS A 258 5.83 26.58 41.00
N ASN A 259 4.61 26.31 40.55
CA ASN A 259 3.42 27.00 41.06
C ASN A 259 3.17 26.68 42.55
N PHE A 260 3.43 25.45 42.99
CA PHE A 260 3.35 25.09 44.42
C PHE A 260 4.43 25.81 45.25
N GLU A 261 5.67 25.84 44.76
CA GLU A 261 6.77 26.58 45.40
C GLU A 261 6.44 28.08 45.55
N GLU A 262 5.82 28.70 44.54
CA GLU A 262 5.37 30.10 44.57
C GLU A 262 4.22 30.35 45.56
N LEU A 263 3.39 29.34 45.83
CA LEU A 263 2.30 29.38 46.82
C LEU A 263 2.77 29.07 48.25
N GLY A 264 4.04 28.74 48.45
CA GLY A 264 4.64 28.50 49.76
C GLY A 264 4.31 27.12 50.36
N VAL A 265 3.97 26.13 49.52
CA VAL A 265 3.74 24.73 49.91
C VAL A 265 4.69 23.81 49.14
#